data_AF-A0A8T4KBT5-F1
#
_entry.id   AF-A0A8T4KBT5-F1
#
_cell.length_a   1.000
_cell.length_b   1.000
_cell.length_c   1.000
_cell.angle_alpha   90.00
_cell.angle_beta   90.00
_cell.angle_gamma   90.00
#
_symmetry.space_group_name_H-M   'P 1'
#
loop_
_entity.id
_entity.type
_entity.pdbx_description
1 polymer ?
#
loop_
_entity_poly.entity_id
_entity_poly.type
_entity_poly.pdbx_seq_one_letter_code
_entity_poly.pdbx_strand_id
1 'polypeptide(L)'
;MLNWKTATLWALILWSLTFTVNSIIGFIPLLEDSDLIKLVLSASILPLLVLLCTRMYFREGYKTNGLLLGLYFVILNSLLDLTILVPLFSKSVNYFWDYPYLISIVEILIFSTLSGFWNSKKEVSMSGIINSPVSMS
;
A
#
# COMPACT_ATOMS: atom_id res chain seq x y z
N MET A 1 12.30 -5.24 -13.09
CA MET A 1 12.36 -3.77 -13.24
C MET A 1 10.99 -3.20 -12.88
N LEU A 2 10.93 -2.03 -12.21
CA LEU A 2 9.66 -1.41 -11.84
C LEU A 2 8.92 -0.95 -13.11
N ASN A 3 7.66 -1.39 -13.28
CA ASN A 3 6.81 -0.86 -14.34
C ASN A 3 6.09 0.37 -13.81
N TRP A 4 6.56 1.54 -14.22
CA TRP A 4 6.05 2.83 -13.76
C TRP A 4 4.56 3.01 -14.05
N LYS A 5 4.07 2.62 -15.23
CA LYS A 5 2.66 2.82 -15.61
C LYS A 5 1.72 2.04 -14.69
N THR A 6 2.02 0.74 -14.51
CA THR A 6 1.23 -0.13 -13.62
C THR A 6 1.39 0.31 -12.17
N ALA A 7 2.59 0.71 -11.74
CA ALA A 7 2.83 1.20 -10.39
C ALA A 7 2.04 2.49 -10.10
N THR A 8 2.00 3.44 -11.04
CA THR A 8 1.20 4.66 -10.92
C THR A 8 -0.28 4.33 -10.79
N LEU A 9 -0.81 3.43 -11.63
CA LEU A 9 -2.21 3.03 -11.57
C LEU A 9 -2.58 2.46 -10.19
N TRP A 10 -1.80 1.50 -9.68
CA TRP A 10 -2.09 0.88 -8.38
C TRP A 10 -1.84 1.82 -7.20
N ALA A 11 -0.91 2.76 -7.30
CA ALA A 11 -0.72 3.81 -6.30
C ALA A 11 -1.92 4.77 -6.26
N LEU A 12 -2.44 5.20 -7.42
CA LEU A 12 -3.63 6.04 -7.50
C LEU A 12 -4.86 5.33 -6.90
N ILE A 13 -5.03 4.04 -7.18
CA ILE A 13 -6.09 3.22 -6.59
C ILE A 13 -5.91 3.13 -5.07
N LEU A 14 -4.70 2.84 -4.60
CA LEU A 14 -4.39 2.78 -3.17
C LEU A 14 -4.72 4.10 -2.47
N TRP A 15 -4.25 5.22 -3.02
CA TRP A 15 -4.54 6.55 -2.49
C TRP A 15 -6.04 6.83 -2.44
N SER A 16 -6.77 6.56 -3.53
CA SER A 16 -8.21 6.78 -3.61
C SER A 16 -8.98 5.95 -2.58
N LEU A 17 -8.59 4.68 -2.37
CA LEU A 17 -9.23 3.81 -1.38
C LEU A 17 -8.94 4.28 0.05
N THR A 18 -7.68 4.60 0.36
CA THR A 18 -7.28 5.12 1.68
C THR A 18 -7.98 6.44 1.99
N PHE A 19 -8.02 7.36 1.03
CA PHE A 19 -8.73 8.62 1.15
C PHE A 19 -10.22 8.41 1.44
N THR A 20 -10.87 7.49 0.71
CA THR A 20 -12.30 7.20 0.88
C THR A 20 -12.59 6.61 2.25
N VAL A 21 -11.79 5.62 2.68
CA VAL A 21 -11.93 5.00 4.01
C VAL A 21 -11.75 6.03 5.12
N ASN A 22 -10.69 6.84 5.06
CA ASN A 22 -10.42 7.86 6.07
C ASN A 22 -11.49 8.96 6.09
N SER A 23 -12.03 9.32 4.92
CA SER A 23 -13.16 10.24 4.84
C SER A 23 -14.39 9.65 5.53
N ILE A 24 -14.74 8.39 5.24
CA ILE A 24 -15.87 7.72 5.89
C ILE A 24 -15.67 7.67 7.41
N ILE A 25 -14.49 7.25 7.89
CA ILE A 25 -14.17 7.22 9.32
C ILE A 25 -14.36 8.60 9.97
N GLY A 26 -13.91 9.66 9.29
CA GLY A 26 -14.04 11.04 9.77
C GLY A 26 -15.49 11.55 9.86
N PHE A 27 -16.42 10.96 9.11
CA PHE A 27 -17.85 11.34 9.11
C PHE A 27 -18.72 10.47 10.01
N ILE A 28 -18.19 9.43 10.67
CA ILE A 28 -18.97 8.60 11.60
C ILE A 28 -19.11 9.35 12.94
N PRO A 29 -20.32 9.77 13.35
CA PRO A 29 -20.50 10.57 14.57
C PRO A 29 -20.08 9.83 15.84
N LEU A 30 -20.26 8.50 15.86
CA LEU A 30 -19.85 7.65 16.99
C LEU A 30 -18.34 7.70 17.27
N LEU A 31 -17.54 8.10 16.28
CA LEU A 31 -16.09 8.13 16.38
C LEU A 31 -15.54 9.54 16.63
N GLU A 32 -16.38 10.58 16.65
CA GLU A 32 -15.97 11.99 16.66
C GLU A 32 -14.98 12.29 17.80
N ASP A 33 -15.27 11.79 19.00
CA ASP A 33 -14.51 12.07 20.22
C ASP A 33 -13.25 11.19 20.42
N SER A 34 -13.01 10.21 19.54
CA SER A 34 -11.95 9.22 19.77
C SER A 34 -10.96 9.09 18.62
N ASP A 35 -9.91 9.92 18.68
CA ASP A 35 -8.81 9.86 17.72
C ASP A 35 -8.05 8.52 17.77
N LEU A 36 -7.99 7.87 18.94
CA LEU A 36 -7.39 6.54 19.06
C LEU A 36 -8.19 5.50 18.27
N ILE A 37 -9.53 5.53 18.31
CA ILE A 37 -10.34 4.58 17.56
C ILE A 37 -10.21 4.84 16.05
N LYS A 38 -10.22 6.11 15.61
CA LYS A 38 -9.99 6.48 14.20
C LYS A 38 -8.62 5.96 13.73
N LEU A 39 -7.58 6.15 14.55
CA LEU A 39 -6.23 5.67 14.26
C LEU A 39 -6.20 4.15 14.14
N VAL A 40 -6.76 3.42 15.10
CA VAL A 40 -6.78 1.94 15.10
C VAL A 40 -7.53 1.41 13.88
N LEU A 41 -8.66 2.01 13.51
CA LEU A 41 -9.42 1.62 12.31
C LEU A 41 -8.61 1.86 11.04
N SER A 42 -8.01 3.05 10.88
CA SER A 42 -7.17 3.37 9.73
C SER A 42 -5.97 2.41 9.64
N ALA A 43 -5.25 2.21 10.73
CA ALA A 43 -4.09 1.30 10.82
C ALA A 43 -4.47 -0.18 10.61
N SER A 44 -5.72 -0.57 10.88
CA SER A 44 -6.17 -1.94 10.61
C SER A 44 -6.53 -2.15 9.14
N ILE A 45 -7.07 -1.13 8.47
CA ILE A 45 -7.56 -1.24 7.10
C ILE A 45 -6.43 -1.01 6.08
N LEU A 46 -5.53 -0.07 6.32
CA LEU A 46 -4.47 0.29 5.38
C LEU A 46 -3.58 -0.91 4.99
N PRO A 47 -3.14 -1.80 5.91
CA PRO A 47 -2.43 -3.03 5.58
C PRO A 47 -3.14 -3.89 4.53
N LEU A 48 -4.46 -4.02 4.64
CA LEU A 48 -5.27 -4.82 3.72
C LEU A 48 -5.30 -4.19 2.33
N LEU A 49 -5.43 -2.85 2.27
CA LEU A 49 -5.41 -2.11 1.00
C LEU A 49 -4.05 -2.18 0.32
N VAL A 50 -2.96 -2.04 1.08
CA VAL A 50 -1.59 -2.16 0.56
C VAL A 50 -1.35 -3.57 0.04
N LEU A 51 -1.72 -4.61 0.80
CA LEU A 51 -1.59 -6.00 0.38
C LEU A 51 -2.41 -6.30 -0.88
N LEU A 52 -3.63 -5.76 -0.97
CA LEU A 52 -4.47 -5.89 -2.16
C LEU A 52 -3.79 -5.28 -3.39
N CYS A 53 -3.39 -4.01 -3.31
CA CYS A 53 -2.81 -3.29 -4.45
C CYS A 53 -1.47 -3.89 -4.89
N THR A 54 -0.60 -4.23 -3.93
CA THR A 54 0.71 -4.84 -4.22
C THR A 54 0.56 -6.24 -4.79
N ARG A 55 -0.36 -7.06 -4.27
CA ARG A 55 -0.66 -8.38 -4.83
C ARG A 55 -1.21 -8.29 -6.26
N MET A 56 -2.05 -7.32 -6.55
CA MET A 56 -2.58 -7.10 -7.89
C MET A 56 -1.48 -6.65 -8.86
N TYR A 57 -0.60 -5.74 -8.43
CA TYR A 57 0.59 -5.34 -9.20
C TYR A 57 1.47 -6.56 -9.54
N PHE A 58 1.78 -7.42 -8.56
CA PHE A 58 2.62 -8.60 -8.78
C PHE A 58 1.94 -9.69 -9.63
N ARG A 59 0.61 -9.75 -9.64
CA ARG A 59 -0.15 -10.70 -10.47
C ARG A 59 0.05 -10.47 -11.97
N GLU A 60 0.45 -9.27 -12.37
CA GLU A 60 0.78 -8.95 -13.77
C GLU A 60 2.16 -9.50 -14.21
N GLY A 61 2.87 -10.24 -13.33
CA GLY A 61 4.13 -10.92 -13.66
C GLY A 61 5.38 -10.04 -13.52
N TYR A 62 5.25 -8.85 -12.93
CA TYR A 62 6.39 -7.94 -12.76
C TYR A 62 7.31 -8.37 -11.62
N LYS A 63 8.59 -8.54 -11.95
CA LYS A 63 9.66 -8.79 -10.99
C LYS A 63 10.26 -7.47 -10.52
N THR A 64 9.80 -6.99 -9.36
CA THR A 64 10.37 -5.80 -8.69
C THR A 64 10.54 -6.06 -7.21
N ASN A 65 11.43 -5.29 -6.56
CA ASN A 65 11.57 -5.33 -5.12
C ASN A 65 10.32 -4.69 -4.47
N GLY A 66 9.68 -5.39 -3.53
CA GLY A 66 8.52 -4.90 -2.80
C GLY A 66 8.79 -3.56 -2.10
N LEU A 67 9.99 -3.38 -1.54
CA LEU A 67 10.39 -2.12 -0.92
C LEU A 67 10.43 -0.96 -1.92
N LEU A 68 10.95 -1.21 -3.12
CA LEU A 68 11.02 -0.19 -4.18
C LEU A 68 9.61 0.22 -4.65
N LEU A 69 8.70 -0.75 -4.77
CA LEU A 69 7.29 -0.49 -5.06
C LEU A 69 6.63 0.31 -3.92
N GLY A 70 6.92 -0.04 -2.67
CA GLY A 70 6.44 0.67 -1.48
C GLY A 70 6.90 2.12 -1.42
N LEU A 71 8.20 2.38 -1.64
CA LEU A 71 8.74 3.75 -1.70
C LEU A 71 8.05 4.57 -2.80
N TYR A 72 7.80 3.95 -3.95
CA TYR A 72 7.08 4.60 -5.03
C TYR A 72 5.64 4.97 -4.63
N PHE A 73 4.93 4.05 -3.97
CA PHE A 73 3.58 4.31 -3.44
C PHE A 73 3.59 5.44 -2.42
N VAL A 74 4.54 5.45 -1.48
CA VAL A 74 4.68 6.54 -0.49
C VAL A 74 4.84 7.87 -1.21
N ILE A 75 5.82 8.00 -2.11
CA ILE A 75 6.10 9.26 -2.81
C ILE A 75 4.86 9.76 -3.56
N LEU A 76 4.21 8.88 -4.34
CA LEU A 76 3.07 9.28 -5.15
C LEU A 76 1.86 9.65 -4.29
N ASN A 77 1.59 8.89 -3.21
CA ASN A 77 0.52 9.21 -2.28
C ASN A 77 0.77 10.53 -1.55
N SER A 78 2.01 10.77 -1.09
CA SER A 78 2.38 12.04 -0.45
C SER A 78 2.19 13.24 -1.39
N LEU A 79 2.53 13.07 -2.68
CA LEU A 79 2.32 14.12 -3.68
C LEU A 79 0.81 14.39 -3.89
N LEU A 80 -0.02 13.35 -3.92
CA LEU A 80 -1.47 13.50 -4.02
C LEU A 80 -2.05 14.16 -2.76
N ASP A 81 -1.57 13.80 -1.57
CA ASP A 81 -1.99 14.44 -0.33
C ASP A 81 -1.58 15.91 -0.30
N LEU A 82 -0.35 16.24 -0.69
CA LEU A 82 0.12 17.62 -0.77
C LEU A 82 -0.70 18.45 -1.77
N THR A 83 -1.10 17.85 -2.89
CA THR A 83 -1.79 18.55 -3.99
C THR A 83 -3.29 18.66 -3.76
N ILE A 84 -3.90 17.66 -3.10
CA ILE A 84 -5.35 17.52 -2.98
C ILE A 84 -5.78 17.57 -1.51
N LEU A 85 -5.27 16.66 -0.67
CA LEU A 85 -5.76 16.50 0.70
C LEU A 85 -5.45 17.72 1.59
N VAL A 86 -4.23 18.22 1.54
CA VAL A 86 -3.79 19.36 2.35
C VAL A 86 -4.59 20.62 1.98
N PRO A 87 -4.66 21.08 0.72
CA PRO A 87 -5.44 22.27 0.37
C PRO A 87 -6.93 22.18 0.71
N LEU A 88 -7.51 20.98 0.63
CA LEU A 88 -8.95 20.79 0.82
C LEU A 88 -9.35 20.52 2.29
N PHE A 89 -8.51 19.84 3.06
CA PHE A 89 -8.89 19.29 4.38
C PHE A 89 -7.94 19.65 5.51
N SER A 90 -6.63 19.70 5.26
CA SER A 90 -5.63 20.01 6.29
C SER A 90 -5.01 21.38 6.02
N LYS A 91 -5.49 22.42 6.72
CA LYS A 91 -5.02 23.81 6.54
C LYS A 91 -3.52 24.03 6.85
N SER A 92 -2.73 22.99 7.12
CA SER A 92 -1.30 23.06 7.41
C SER A 92 -0.50 21.89 6.82
N VAL A 93 0.70 22.19 6.36
CA VAL A 93 1.73 21.21 5.97
C VAL A 93 2.25 20.38 7.15
N ASN A 94 1.95 20.78 8.39
CA ASN A 94 2.32 20.01 9.58
C ASN A 94 1.70 18.61 9.61
N TYR A 95 0.64 18.38 8.80
CA TYR A 95 0.05 17.06 8.56
C TYR A 95 1.08 15.95 8.30
N PHE A 96 2.16 16.26 7.55
CA PHE A 96 3.20 15.29 7.22
C PHE A 96 4.04 14.82 8.42
N TRP A 97 3.93 15.50 9.56
CA TRP A 97 4.63 15.18 10.80
C TRP A 97 3.73 14.52 11.85
N ASP A 98 2.44 14.38 11.56
CA ASP A 98 1.51 13.76 12.49
C ASP A 98 1.72 12.24 12.55
N TYR A 99 1.61 11.68 13.76
CA TYR A 99 1.79 10.25 14.00
C TYR A 99 0.97 9.34 13.08
N PRO A 100 -0.33 9.61 12.80
CA PRO A 100 -1.11 8.77 11.88
C PRO A 100 -0.54 8.69 10.46
N TYR A 101 0.00 9.81 9.96
CA TYR A 101 0.61 9.86 8.64
C TYR A 101 1.93 9.08 8.61
N LEU A 102 2.79 9.24 9.62
CA LEU A 102 4.05 8.50 9.72
C LEU A 102 3.82 6.99 9.86
N ILE A 103 2.80 6.57 10.63
CA ILE A 103 2.39 5.16 10.73
C ILE A 103 1.99 4.62 9.35
N SER A 104 1.23 5.40 8.58
CA SER A 104 0.79 5.00 7.23
C SER A 104 1.98 4.76 6.28
N ILE A 105 3.03 5.58 6.36
CA ILE A 105 4.28 5.36 5.59
C ILE A 105 4.90 4.01 5.96
N VAL A 106 5.06 3.75 7.25
CA VAL A 106 5.68 2.51 7.75
C VAL A 106 4.88 1.30 7.31
N GLU A 107 3.56 1.34 7.40
CA GLU A 107 2.68 0.25 6.95
C GLU A 107 2.81 0.00 5.45
N ILE A 108 2.80 1.04 4.62
CA ILE A 108 2.99 0.89 3.17
C ILE A 108 4.31 0.18 2.87
N LEU A 109 5.40 0.56 3.53
CA LEU A 109 6.72 -0.04 3.31
C LEU A 109 6.80 -1.50 3.80
N ILE A 110 6.25 -1.79 4.98
CA ILE A 110 6.26 -3.15 5.54
C ILE A 110 5.45 -4.10 4.66
N PHE A 111 4.19 -3.75 4.36
CA PHE A 111 3.28 -4.66 3.67
C PHE A 111 3.62 -4.83 2.19
N SER A 112 4.13 -3.78 1.52
CA SER A 112 4.67 -3.92 0.17
C SER A 112 5.91 -4.80 0.11
N THR A 113 6.80 -4.68 1.08
CA THR A 113 8.00 -5.53 1.19
C THR A 113 7.63 -6.98 1.44
N LEU A 114 6.71 -7.24 2.37
CA LEU A 114 6.19 -8.59 2.66
C LEU A 114 5.54 -9.21 1.42
N SER A 115 4.70 -8.45 0.70
CA SER A 115 4.08 -8.93 -0.53
C SER A 115 5.12 -9.25 -1.61
N GLY A 116 6.14 -8.41 -1.77
CA GLY A 116 7.24 -8.66 -2.70
C GLY A 116 8.02 -9.93 -2.36
N PHE A 117 8.30 -10.16 -1.07
CA PHE A 117 8.98 -11.37 -0.60
C PHE A 117 8.16 -12.64 -0.86
N TRP A 118 6.85 -12.61 -0.60
CA TRP A 118 5.96 -13.74 -0.89
C TRP A 118 5.87 -14.04 -2.39
N ASN A 119 5.87 -13.01 -3.24
CA ASN A 119 5.83 -13.23 -4.68
C ASN A 119 7.13 -13.88 -5.19
N SER A 120 8.28 -13.42 -4.72
CA SER A 120 9.58 -14.00 -5.07
C SER A 120 9.68 -15.48 -4.69
N LYS A 121 9.17 -15.87 -3.50
CA LYS A 121 9.15 -17.28 -3.08
C LYS A 121 8.30 -18.18 -3.99
N LYS A 122 7.16 -17.69 -4.47
CA LYS A 122 6.28 -18.46 -5.37
C LYS A 122 6.96 -18.78 -6.69
N GLU A 123 7.73 -17.85 -7.25
CA GLU A 123 8.48 -18.09 -8.48
C GLU A 123 9.53 -19.18 -8.32
N VAL A 124 10.28 -19.18 -7.21
CA VAL A 124 11.30 -20.20 -6.91
C VAL A 124 10.67 -21.58 -6.72
N SER A 125 9.51 -21.66 -6.06
CA SER A 125 8.82 -22.94 -5.87
C SER A 125 8.32 -23.54 -7.19
N MET A 126 7.85 -22.72 -8.14
CA MET A 126 7.34 -23.22 -9.42
C MET A 126 8.47 -23.66 -10.36
N SER A 127 9.59 -22.95 -10.39
CA SER A 127 10.73 -23.35 -11.22
C SER A 127 11.36 -24.68 -10.76
N GLY A 128 11.34 -24.97 -9.45
CA GLY A 128 11.78 -26.26 -8.91
C GLY A 128 10.92 -27.44 -9.35
N ILE A 129 9.60 -27.24 -9.50
CA ILE A 129 8.66 -28.29 -9.94
C ILE A 129 8.79 -28.56 -11.45
N ILE A 130 9.00 -27.52 -12.26
CA ILE A 130 9.11 -27.68 -13.73
C ILE A 130 10.41 -28.39 -14.12
N ASN A 131 11.49 -28.20 -13.34
CA ASN A 131 12.81 -28.76 -13.64
C ASN A 131 13.06 -30.13 -13.00
N SER A 132 12.12 -30.71 -12.24
CA SER A 132 12.29 -32.08 -11.78
C SER A 132 12.12 -33.03 -12.96
N PRO A 133 13.15 -33.81 -13.36
CA PRO A 133 13.01 -34.78 -14.44
C PRO A 133 11.92 -35.77 -14.03
N VAL A 134 10.86 -35.84 -14.84
CA VAL A 134 9.84 -36.88 -14.70
C VAL A 134 10.56 -38.19 -14.95
N SER A 135 10.96 -38.88 -13.88
CA SER A 135 11.41 -40.26 -13.97
C SER A 135 10.19 -41.08 -14.36
N MET A 136 9.99 -41.28 -15.66
CA MET A 136 9.07 -42.27 -16.20
C MET A 136 9.62 -43.63 -15.78
N SER A 137 9.07 -44.19 -14.69
CA SER A 137 9.18 -45.58 -14.30
C SER A 137 8.11 -46.41 -14.99
#